data_AF-A0A354NUI9-F1
#
_entry.id   AF-A0A354NUI9-F1
#
_cell.length_a   1.000
_cell.length_b   1.000
_cell.length_c   1.000
_cell.angle_alpha   90.00
_cell.angle_beta   90.00
_cell.angle_gamma   90.00
#
_symmetry.space_group_name_H-M   'P 1'
#
loop_
_entity.id
_entity.type
_entity.pdbx_description
1 polymer ?
#
loop_
_entity_poly.entity_id
_entity_poly.type
_entity_poly.pdbx_seq_one_letter_code
_entity_poly.pdbx_strand_id
1 'polypeptide(L)'
;GGIFAARGSAGTLTLEDAYALLDPIFAPSVGSVAPELGTNAQIVAGRENTNTRVVGVTREYQFVRNFPVSSGSFITLGQVLNNSEVVVLGSSVAETLFGNRDPVGQNVRLSGRRFEVVGVLESQGGAAFGSFDDQALVPITTAFYRLSGRQTNQGSVRVDTINVTAKDAESMDNAIGEISTVLRLRHRITAEDDFTVSSQQETIEALEETTNTFVMFLGGIAGISLLVGGIGIMNIMLVSVTERTREIGIRKAMGA
;
A
#
# COMPACT_ATOMS: atom_id res chain seq x y z
N GLY A 1 41.72 -0.47 0.09
CA GLY A 1 40.54 0.42 0.11
C GLY A 1 39.35 -0.41 0.48
N GLY A 2 38.86 -0.28 1.71
CA GLY A 2 37.70 -1.01 2.20
C GLY A 2 36.43 -0.38 1.65
N ILE A 3 35.62 -1.18 0.96
CA ILE A 3 34.32 -0.77 0.45
C ILE A 3 33.36 -0.78 1.65
N PHE A 4 33.01 0.40 2.16
CA PHE A 4 31.89 0.57 3.07
C PHE A 4 30.61 0.42 2.24
N ALA A 5 30.00 -0.77 2.28
CA ALA A 5 28.63 -0.94 1.82
C ALA A 5 27.72 -0.19 2.81
N ALA A 6 26.92 0.74 2.29
CA ALA A 6 25.91 1.44 3.06
C ALA A 6 25.02 0.43 3.80
N ARG A 7 25.08 0.46 5.14
CA ARG A 7 24.20 -0.26 6.06
C ARG A 7 22.78 0.30 5.83
N GLY A 8 21.98 -0.39 5.02
CA GLY A 8 20.60 0.05 4.75
C GLY A 8 19.89 -0.50 3.50
N SER A 9 20.47 -1.42 2.72
CA SER A 9 19.81 -1.90 1.47
C SER A 9 19.75 -3.41 1.26
N ALA A 10 20.20 -4.22 2.22
CA ALA A 10 19.99 -5.66 2.18
C ALA A 10 18.83 -6.01 3.11
N GLY A 11 17.67 -6.38 2.56
CA GLY A 11 16.57 -6.92 3.37
C GLY A 11 17.08 -8.10 4.22
N THR A 12 17.05 -7.93 5.54
CA THR A 12 17.47 -8.95 6.51
C THR A 12 16.33 -9.89 6.86
N LEU A 13 15.09 -9.47 6.65
CA LEU A 13 13.90 -10.28 6.86
C LEU A 13 13.89 -11.52 5.97
N THR A 14 13.52 -12.63 6.60
CA THR A 14 13.40 -13.94 5.96
C THR A 14 12.01 -14.54 6.15
N LEU A 15 11.68 -15.52 5.31
CA LEU A 15 10.47 -16.31 5.44
C LEU A 15 10.43 -17.04 6.79
N GLU A 16 11.58 -17.46 7.30
CA GLU A 16 11.72 -18.08 8.62
C GLU A 16 11.39 -17.11 9.76
N ASP A 17 11.65 -15.81 9.58
CA ASP A 17 11.26 -14.79 10.55
C ASP A 17 9.74 -14.64 10.59
N ALA A 18 9.09 -14.62 9.42
CA ALA A 18 7.63 -14.61 9.35
C ALA A 18 7.00 -15.79 10.10
N TYR A 19 7.53 -17.01 9.93
CA TYR A 19 7.01 -18.17 10.65
C TYR A 19 7.32 -18.14 12.15
N ALA A 20 8.43 -17.53 12.57
CA ALA A 20 8.72 -17.38 13.99
C ALA A 20 7.72 -16.45 14.72
N LEU A 21 7.14 -15.48 14.01
CA LEU A 21 6.10 -14.61 14.54
C LEU A 21 4.77 -15.34 14.80
N LEU A 22 4.58 -16.56 14.30
CA LEU A 22 3.42 -17.38 14.60
C LEU A 22 3.58 -18.23 15.88
N ASP A 23 4.74 -18.19 16.53
CA ASP A 23 4.95 -18.94 17.77
C ASP A 23 4.12 -18.34 18.92
N PRO A 24 3.11 -19.06 19.44
CA PRO A 24 2.21 -18.53 20.46
C PRO A 24 2.91 -18.32 21.82
N ILE A 25 4.13 -18.83 22.01
CA ILE A 25 4.92 -18.62 23.23
C ILE A 25 5.58 -17.24 23.19
N PHE A 26 6.09 -16.85 22.02
CA PHE A 26 6.86 -15.60 21.87
C PHE A 26 6.02 -14.42 21.34
N ALA A 27 4.96 -14.70 20.58
CA ALA A 27 4.09 -13.70 19.98
C ALA A 27 2.59 -14.08 20.12
N PRO A 28 2.05 -14.22 21.34
CA PRO A 28 0.66 -14.59 21.56
C PRO A 28 -0.36 -13.59 21.00
N SER A 29 -0.01 -12.32 20.78
CA SER A 29 -0.93 -11.32 20.21
C SER A 29 -0.98 -11.32 18.68
N VAL A 30 -0.07 -12.05 18.01
CA VAL A 30 -0.07 -12.21 16.56
C VAL A 30 -1.15 -13.21 16.12
N GLY A 31 -1.94 -12.82 15.12
CA GLY A 31 -3.02 -13.62 14.53
C GLY A 31 -2.59 -14.34 13.26
N SER A 32 -2.10 -13.62 12.26
CA SER A 32 -1.64 -14.21 10.99
C SER A 32 -0.52 -13.39 10.37
N VAL A 33 0.31 -14.06 9.57
CA VAL A 33 1.45 -13.45 8.89
C VAL A 33 1.39 -13.75 7.40
N ALA A 34 1.72 -12.77 6.58
CA ALA A 34 1.78 -12.88 5.14
C ALA A 34 3.04 -12.17 4.63
N PRO A 35 4.17 -12.89 4.51
CA PRO A 35 5.38 -12.34 3.92
C PRO A 35 5.21 -12.07 2.42
N GLU A 36 5.84 -11.01 1.94
CA GLU A 36 5.85 -10.64 0.53
C GLU A 36 7.27 -10.31 0.02
N LEU A 37 7.49 -10.63 -1.25
CA LEU A 37 8.70 -10.31 -2.00
C LEU A 37 8.31 -9.60 -3.30
N GLY A 38 8.72 -8.35 -3.47
CA GLY A 38 8.42 -7.56 -4.65
C GLY A 38 9.52 -7.64 -5.71
N THR A 39 9.12 -7.80 -6.96
CA THR A 39 9.99 -7.58 -8.12
C THR A 39 9.19 -6.97 -9.26
N ASN A 40 9.82 -6.24 -10.16
CA ASN A 40 9.15 -5.74 -11.37
C ASN A 40 9.44 -6.68 -12.52
N ALA A 41 8.41 -7.04 -13.29
CA ALA A 41 8.60 -7.86 -14.47
C ALA A 41 7.60 -7.50 -15.56
N GLN A 42 8.03 -7.69 -16.80
CA GLN A 42 7.14 -7.66 -17.95
C GLN A 42 6.38 -8.98 -18.05
N ILE A 43 5.05 -8.88 -18.11
CA ILE A 43 4.14 -10.00 -18.33
C ILE A 43 3.68 -9.94 -19.78
N VAL A 44 3.75 -11.06 -20.48
CA VAL A 44 3.41 -11.16 -21.91
C VAL A 44 2.36 -12.25 -22.12
N ALA A 45 1.29 -11.92 -22.84
CA ALA A 45 0.24 -12.86 -23.26
C ALA A 45 -0.07 -12.68 -24.75
N GLY A 46 0.42 -13.60 -25.59
CA GLY A 46 0.27 -13.49 -27.03
C GLY A 46 0.99 -12.25 -27.60
N ARG A 47 0.22 -11.25 -28.07
CA ARG A 47 0.72 -9.97 -28.59
C ARG A 47 0.69 -8.85 -27.56
N GLU A 48 -0.04 -9.04 -26.46
CA GLU A 48 -0.19 -8.05 -25.40
C GLU A 48 0.91 -8.22 -24.36
N ASN A 49 1.32 -7.10 -23.77
CA ASN A 49 2.25 -7.10 -22.66
C ASN A 49 2.00 -5.91 -21.74
N THR A 50 2.38 -6.06 -20.47
CA THR A 50 2.39 -4.99 -19.48
C THR A 50 3.58 -5.15 -18.55
N ASN A 51 4.09 -4.04 -18.02
CA ASN A 51 5.11 -4.05 -16.98
C ASN A 51 4.45 -3.71 -15.66
N THR A 52 4.51 -4.63 -14.71
CA THR A 52 3.77 -4.54 -13.45
C THR A 52 4.60 -5.10 -12.30
N ARG A 53 4.14 -4.84 -11.07
CA ARG A 53 4.74 -5.41 -9.87
C ARG A 53 4.34 -6.88 -9.76
N VAL A 54 5.34 -7.76 -9.71
CA VAL A 54 5.16 -9.17 -9.36
C VAL A 54 5.48 -9.33 -7.88
N VAL A 55 4.50 -9.85 -7.13
CA VAL A 55 4.63 -10.07 -5.70
C VAL A 55 4.62 -11.56 -5.41
N GLY A 56 5.71 -12.04 -4.83
CA GLY A 56 5.79 -13.37 -4.24
C GLY A 56 5.06 -13.41 -2.91
N VAL A 57 4.02 -14.23 -2.79
CA VAL A 57 3.16 -14.27 -1.60
C VAL A 57 2.94 -15.70 -1.10
N THR A 58 2.50 -15.83 0.15
CA THR A 58 1.97 -17.07 0.69
C THR A 58 0.45 -17.12 0.56
N ARG A 59 -0.17 -18.26 0.91
CA ARG A 59 -1.65 -18.41 0.90
C ARG A 59 -2.31 -17.38 1.81
N GLU A 60 -1.68 -17.08 2.93
CA GLU A 60 -2.18 -16.22 4.00
C GLU A 60 -2.41 -14.78 3.53
N TYR A 61 -1.68 -14.37 2.51
CA TYR A 61 -1.79 -13.05 1.91
C TYR A 61 -3.20 -12.71 1.45
N GLN A 62 -3.98 -13.70 1.00
CA GLN A 62 -5.36 -13.48 0.56
C GLN A 62 -6.23 -12.84 1.65
N PHE A 63 -6.14 -13.35 2.88
CA PHE A 63 -7.00 -12.91 3.98
C PHE A 63 -6.34 -11.84 4.83
N VAL A 64 -5.01 -11.84 4.96
CA VAL A 64 -4.27 -10.77 5.68
C VAL A 64 -4.43 -9.42 4.98
N ARG A 65 -4.44 -9.40 3.64
CA ARG A 65 -4.62 -8.18 2.84
C ARG A 65 -6.03 -7.99 2.30
N ASN A 66 -6.95 -8.92 2.57
CA ASN A 66 -8.32 -8.92 2.05
C ASN A 66 -8.38 -8.78 0.50
N PHE A 67 -7.73 -9.71 -0.21
CA PHE A 67 -7.78 -9.80 -1.68
C PHE A 67 -8.73 -10.93 -2.13
N PRO A 68 -10.04 -10.66 -2.26
CA PRO A 68 -10.98 -11.63 -2.83
C PRO A 68 -10.63 -11.94 -4.29
N VAL A 69 -10.97 -13.17 -4.70
CA VAL A 69 -10.73 -13.69 -6.05
C VAL A 69 -12.02 -13.62 -6.83
N SER A 70 -11.99 -12.92 -7.96
CA SER A 70 -13.12 -12.76 -8.89
C SER A 70 -13.38 -14.05 -9.67
N SER A 71 -12.31 -14.69 -10.15
CA SER A 71 -12.39 -15.93 -10.92
C SER A 71 -11.20 -16.86 -10.63
N GLY A 72 -11.43 -18.17 -10.74
CA GLY A 72 -10.41 -19.18 -10.46
C GLY A 72 -10.16 -19.38 -8.96
N SER A 73 -8.90 -19.47 -8.56
CA SER A 73 -8.48 -19.71 -7.17
C SER A 73 -7.24 -18.91 -6.81
N PHE A 74 -7.09 -18.61 -5.52
CA PHE A 74 -5.86 -18.01 -5.00
C PHE A 74 -4.72 -19.05 -4.91
N ILE A 75 -3.51 -18.56 -4.66
CA ILE A 75 -2.32 -19.41 -4.43
C ILE A 75 -2.55 -20.34 -3.24
N THR A 76 -2.30 -21.62 -3.47
CA THR A 76 -2.44 -22.69 -2.45
C THR A 76 -1.10 -23.00 -1.79
N LEU A 77 -1.15 -23.60 -0.59
CA LEU A 77 0.06 -24.05 0.10
C LEU A 77 0.85 -25.07 -0.73
N GLY A 78 0.18 -25.98 -1.44
CA GLY A 78 0.84 -26.95 -2.32
C GLY A 78 1.63 -26.27 -3.45
N GLN A 79 1.13 -25.17 -4.00
CA GLN A 79 1.84 -24.40 -5.03
C GLN A 79 3.06 -23.68 -4.46
N VAL A 80 2.98 -23.16 -3.23
CA VAL A 80 4.12 -22.58 -2.52
C VAL A 80 5.19 -23.64 -2.26
N LEU A 81 4.82 -24.81 -1.75
CA LEU A 81 5.77 -25.88 -1.44
C LEU A 81 6.45 -26.48 -2.69
N ASN A 82 5.74 -26.52 -3.82
CA ASN A 82 6.26 -27.10 -5.08
C ASN A 82 6.95 -26.09 -6.00
N ASN A 83 7.12 -24.83 -5.59
CA ASN A 83 7.63 -23.75 -6.45
C ASN A 83 6.86 -23.65 -7.78
N SER A 84 5.54 -23.81 -7.72
CA SER A 84 4.71 -23.91 -8.92
C SER A 84 4.77 -22.62 -9.74
N GLU A 85 4.86 -22.77 -11.07
CA GLU A 85 4.85 -21.67 -12.03
C GLU A 85 3.40 -21.26 -12.32
N VAL A 86 2.73 -20.75 -11.29
CA VAL A 86 1.34 -20.26 -11.35
C VAL A 86 1.30 -18.78 -10.99
N VAL A 87 0.31 -18.06 -11.52
CA VAL A 87 0.12 -16.64 -11.28
C VAL A 87 -1.35 -16.33 -11.04
N VAL A 88 -1.62 -15.42 -10.10
CA VAL A 88 -2.91 -14.77 -9.91
C VAL A 88 -2.77 -13.33 -10.40
N LEU A 89 -3.63 -12.88 -11.30
CA LEU A 89 -3.53 -11.55 -11.90
C LEU A 89 -4.41 -10.55 -11.14
N GLY A 90 -3.93 -9.33 -10.96
CA GLY A 90 -4.78 -8.18 -10.63
C GLY A 90 -5.76 -7.89 -11.77
N SER A 91 -6.86 -7.24 -11.45
CA SER A 91 -7.95 -6.93 -12.39
C SER A 91 -7.47 -6.15 -13.62
N SER A 92 -6.68 -5.09 -13.43
CA SER A 92 -6.14 -4.26 -14.51
C SER A 92 -5.15 -5.02 -15.40
N VAL A 93 -4.33 -5.90 -14.80
CA VAL A 93 -3.38 -6.75 -15.55
C VAL A 93 -4.13 -7.77 -16.41
N ALA A 94 -5.16 -8.40 -15.84
CA ALA A 94 -6.00 -9.36 -16.57
C ALA A 94 -6.72 -8.68 -17.74
N GLU A 95 -7.31 -7.50 -17.51
CA GLU A 95 -7.99 -6.72 -18.55
C GLU A 95 -7.02 -6.31 -19.67
N THR A 96 -5.82 -5.83 -19.32
CA THR A 96 -4.80 -5.42 -20.30
C THR A 96 -4.34 -6.59 -21.19
N LEU A 97 -4.10 -7.76 -20.59
CA LEU A 97 -3.53 -8.91 -21.31
C LEU A 97 -4.57 -9.73 -22.08
N PHE A 98 -5.80 -9.82 -21.56
CA PHE A 98 -6.82 -10.73 -22.08
C PHE A 98 -8.08 -10.03 -22.59
N GLY A 99 -8.30 -8.76 -22.22
CA GLY A 99 -9.53 -8.02 -22.52
C GLY A 99 -10.73 -8.73 -21.90
N ASN A 100 -11.73 -9.04 -22.73
CA ASN A 100 -12.93 -9.76 -22.31
C ASN A 100 -12.80 -11.29 -22.30
N ARG A 101 -11.60 -11.83 -22.60
CA ARG A 101 -11.38 -13.28 -22.64
C ARG A 101 -11.07 -13.79 -21.24
N ASP A 102 -11.58 -14.98 -20.90
CA ASP A 102 -11.28 -15.62 -19.61
C ASP A 102 -9.79 -15.95 -19.50
N PRO A 103 -9.04 -15.33 -18.57
CA PRO A 103 -7.62 -15.57 -18.43
C PRO A 103 -7.30 -16.86 -17.68
N VAL A 104 -8.23 -17.43 -16.91
CA VAL A 104 -7.97 -18.59 -16.06
C VAL A 104 -7.66 -19.83 -16.92
N GLY A 105 -6.61 -20.58 -16.55
CA GLY A 105 -6.07 -21.71 -17.30
C GLY A 105 -5.21 -21.31 -18.51
N GLN A 106 -5.13 -20.02 -18.85
CA GLN A 106 -4.24 -19.56 -19.91
C GLN A 106 -2.80 -19.39 -19.41
N ASN A 107 -1.87 -19.32 -20.36
CA ASN A 107 -0.46 -19.16 -20.07
C ASN A 107 -0.01 -17.73 -20.35
N VAL A 108 0.72 -17.15 -19.39
CA VAL A 108 1.46 -15.90 -19.56
C VAL A 108 2.97 -16.17 -19.47
N ARG A 109 3.77 -15.26 -20.01
CA ARG A 109 5.21 -15.27 -19.83
C ARG A 109 5.65 -14.19 -18.86
N LEU A 110 6.40 -14.58 -17.83
CA LEU A 110 7.08 -13.67 -16.89
C LEU A 110 8.57 -13.97 -16.93
N SER A 111 9.38 -12.95 -17.21
CA SER A 111 10.86 -13.09 -17.29
C SER A 111 11.33 -14.27 -18.18
N GLY A 112 10.62 -14.49 -19.30
CA GLY A 112 10.92 -15.57 -20.25
C GLY A 112 10.39 -16.97 -19.87
N ARG A 113 9.82 -17.15 -18.67
CA ARG A 113 9.25 -18.41 -18.19
C ARG A 113 7.74 -18.43 -18.37
N ARG A 114 7.15 -19.61 -18.53
CA ARG A 114 5.70 -19.80 -18.68
C ARG A 114 5.06 -19.96 -17.31
N PHE A 115 3.99 -19.23 -17.06
CA PHE A 115 3.16 -19.36 -15.87
C PHE A 115 1.71 -19.60 -16.27
N GLU A 116 1.02 -20.47 -15.56
CA GLU A 116 -0.41 -20.68 -15.70
C GLU A 116 -1.18 -19.69 -14.84
N VAL A 117 -2.17 -19.01 -15.41
CA VAL A 117 -3.07 -18.12 -14.67
C VAL A 117 -4.08 -18.99 -13.92
N VAL A 118 -4.01 -19.01 -12.59
CA VAL A 118 -4.91 -19.82 -11.75
C VAL A 118 -6.06 -19.02 -11.16
N GLY A 119 -6.00 -17.69 -11.21
CA GLY A 119 -7.08 -16.83 -10.77
C GLY A 119 -6.87 -15.35 -11.10
N VAL A 120 -7.92 -14.57 -10.88
CA VAL A 120 -7.94 -13.11 -11.03
C VAL A 120 -8.51 -12.50 -9.77
N LEU A 121 -7.87 -11.45 -9.25
CA LEU A 121 -8.37 -10.71 -8.09
C LEU A 121 -9.58 -9.85 -8.45
N GLU A 122 -10.48 -9.66 -7.50
CA GLU A 122 -11.48 -8.60 -7.62
C GLU A 122 -10.81 -7.23 -7.58
N SER A 123 -11.32 -6.31 -8.39
CA SER A 123 -10.87 -4.93 -8.39
C SER A 123 -11.14 -4.30 -7.02
N GLN A 124 -10.08 -3.82 -6.37
CA GLN A 124 -10.20 -3.11 -5.08
C GLN A 124 -10.38 -1.60 -5.28
N GLY A 125 -10.21 -1.11 -6.51
CA GLY A 125 -10.23 0.31 -6.82
C GLY A 125 -8.94 1.00 -6.37
N GLY A 126 -8.49 1.96 -7.18
CA GLY A 126 -7.32 2.77 -6.87
C GLY A 126 -7.56 3.73 -5.70
N ALA A 127 -7.33 3.28 -4.47
CA ALA A 127 -7.14 4.19 -3.35
C ALA A 127 -5.74 4.81 -3.42
N ALA A 128 -5.59 5.99 -2.81
CA ALA A 128 -4.42 6.89 -2.83
C ALA A 128 -3.04 6.28 -2.44
N PHE A 129 -2.95 4.97 -2.19
CA PHE A 129 -1.78 4.26 -1.68
C PHE A 129 -1.25 3.15 -2.61
N GLY A 130 -1.78 3.02 -3.83
CA GLY A 130 -1.23 2.16 -4.87
C GLY A 130 -2.30 1.37 -5.61
N SER A 131 -2.06 1.10 -6.90
CA SER A 131 -2.93 0.27 -7.72
C SER A 131 -2.68 -1.21 -7.39
N PHE A 132 -3.33 -1.75 -6.37
CA PHE A 132 -3.34 -3.20 -6.10
C PHE A 132 -3.97 -4.00 -7.25
N ASP A 133 -4.67 -3.31 -8.15
CA ASP A 133 -5.24 -3.83 -9.38
C ASP A 133 -4.16 -4.06 -10.47
N ASP A 134 -3.05 -3.31 -10.40
CA ASP A 134 -1.89 -3.43 -11.29
C ASP A 134 -0.75 -4.19 -10.59
N GLN A 135 -0.99 -5.47 -10.34
CA GLN A 135 0.02 -6.40 -9.85
C GLN A 135 -0.24 -7.83 -10.33
N ALA A 136 0.76 -8.69 -10.23
CA ALA A 136 0.61 -10.13 -10.39
C ALA A 136 1.19 -10.85 -9.18
N LEU A 137 0.46 -11.83 -8.66
CA LEU A 137 0.86 -12.59 -7.49
C LEU A 137 1.36 -13.97 -7.92
N VAL A 138 2.51 -14.38 -7.41
CA VAL A 138 3.07 -15.73 -7.62
C VAL A 138 3.43 -16.33 -6.26
N PRO A 139 3.62 -17.66 -6.14
CA PRO A 139 4.09 -18.24 -4.90
C PRO A 139 5.44 -17.62 -4.47
N ILE A 140 5.60 -17.30 -3.18
CA ILE A 140 6.79 -16.59 -2.66
C ILE A 140 8.09 -17.31 -3.00
N THR A 141 8.08 -18.63 -2.95
CA THR A 141 9.19 -19.49 -3.31
C THR A 141 9.51 -19.41 -4.81
N THR A 142 8.49 -19.35 -5.66
CA THR A 142 8.65 -19.14 -7.12
C THR A 142 9.22 -17.76 -7.41
N ALA A 143 8.72 -16.70 -6.76
CA ALA A 143 9.30 -15.36 -6.90
C ALA A 143 10.78 -15.34 -6.52
N PHE A 144 11.13 -15.96 -5.39
CA PHE A 144 12.50 -15.98 -4.90
C PHE A 144 13.42 -16.78 -5.82
N TYR A 145 13.14 -18.07 -6.06
CA TYR A 145 14.05 -18.97 -6.78
C TYR A 145 14.03 -18.79 -8.31
N ARG A 146 12.94 -18.27 -8.90
CA ARG A 146 12.80 -18.18 -10.36
C ARG A 146 12.87 -16.77 -10.92
N LEU A 147 12.47 -15.75 -10.16
CA LEU A 147 12.30 -14.39 -10.66
C LEU A 147 13.28 -13.37 -10.06
N SER A 148 13.59 -13.47 -8.76
CA SER A 148 14.31 -12.41 -8.05
C SER A 148 15.79 -12.29 -8.43
N GLY A 149 16.39 -13.36 -8.98
CA GLY A 149 17.83 -13.44 -9.23
C GLY A 149 18.70 -13.33 -7.96
N ARG A 150 18.07 -13.25 -6.77
CA ARG A 150 18.75 -13.11 -5.48
C ARG A 150 19.38 -14.47 -5.15
N GLN A 151 20.71 -14.52 -5.14
CA GLN A 151 21.45 -15.64 -4.56
C GLN A 151 21.59 -15.40 -3.06
N THR A 152 21.25 -16.38 -2.25
CA THR A 152 21.58 -16.37 -0.82
C THR A 152 22.74 -17.31 -0.56
N ASN A 153 23.75 -16.80 0.14
CA ASN A 153 24.84 -17.61 0.69
C ASN A 153 24.40 -18.48 1.88
N GLN A 154 23.14 -18.33 2.33
CA GLN A 154 22.61 -18.91 3.58
C GLN A 154 21.33 -19.76 3.38
N GLY A 155 20.85 -19.93 2.15
CA GLY A 155 19.73 -20.83 1.83
C GLY A 155 18.33 -20.34 2.24
N SER A 156 18.20 -19.30 3.06
CA SER A 156 16.91 -18.72 3.47
C SER A 156 16.27 -17.88 2.36
N VAL A 157 14.93 -17.86 2.34
CA VAL A 157 14.13 -17.06 1.41
C VAL A 157 13.99 -15.65 1.99
N ARG A 158 14.62 -14.66 1.35
CA ARG A 158 14.51 -13.25 1.76
C ARG A 158 13.19 -12.64 1.32
N VAL A 159 12.61 -11.84 2.21
CA VAL A 159 11.33 -11.15 1.99
C VAL A 159 11.53 -9.65 2.19
N ASP A 160 10.71 -8.84 1.54
CA ASP A 160 10.82 -7.38 1.64
C ASP A 160 9.92 -6.82 2.74
N THR A 161 8.79 -7.48 3.02
CA THR A 161 7.82 -7.06 4.04
C THR A 161 7.11 -8.27 4.61
N ILE A 162 6.78 -8.21 5.90
CA ILE A 162 5.93 -9.21 6.56
C ILE A 162 4.68 -8.49 7.03
N ASN A 163 3.55 -8.77 6.37
CA ASN A 163 2.27 -8.24 6.81
C ASN A 163 1.76 -9.09 7.97
N VAL A 164 1.30 -8.44 9.03
CA VAL A 164 0.86 -9.13 10.25
C VAL A 164 -0.50 -8.60 10.65
N THR A 165 -1.41 -9.49 11.03
CA THR A 165 -2.64 -9.14 11.73
C THR A 165 -2.49 -9.47 13.21
N ALA A 166 -2.97 -8.59 14.08
CA ALA A 166 -3.18 -8.92 15.49
C ALA A 166 -4.43 -9.82 15.65
N LYS A 167 -4.55 -10.53 16.78
CA LYS A 167 -5.74 -11.32 17.10
C LYS A 167 -7.00 -10.48 17.27
N ASP A 168 -6.84 -9.30 17.84
CA ASP A 168 -7.87 -8.31 18.10
C ASP A 168 -7.25 -6.91 18.15
N ALA A 169 -8.10 -5.88 18.10
CA ALA A 169 -7.65 -4.49 18.08
C ALA A 169 -6.91 -4.07 19.37
N GLU A 170 -7.31 -4.63 20.51
CA GLU A 170 -6.71 -4.33 21.82
C GLU A 170 -5.29 -4.91 21.95
N SER A 171 -4.99 -5.96 21.18
CA SER A 171 -3.70 -6.63 21.15
C SER A 171 -2.67 -5.99 20.21
N MET A 172 -3.01 -4.90 19.51
CA MET A 172 -2.13 -4.31 18.49
C MET A 172 -0.77 -3.86 19.08
N ASP A 173 -0.78 -3.08 20.15
CA ASP A 173 0.45 -2.57 20.78
C ASP A 173 1.33 -3.72 21.33
N ASN A 174 0.69 -4.73 21.92
CA ASN A 174 1.38 -5.94 22.39
C ASN A 174 2.01 -6.69 21.22
N ALA A 175 1.28 -6.85 20.11
CA ALA A 175 1.80 -7.50 18.91
C ALA A 175 3.03 -6.76 18.35
N ILE A 176 3.03 -5.42 18.31
CA ILE A 176 4.18 -4.62 17.86
C ILE A 176 5.41 -4.88 18.74
N GLY A 177 5.24 -4.88 20.06
CA GLY A 177 6.32 -5.17 21.02
C GLY A 177 6.85 -6.60 20.93
N GLU A 178 5.95 -7.58 20.79
CA GLU A 178 6.28 -9.00 20.61
C GLU A 178 7.05 -9.25 19.30
N ILE A 179 6.56 -8.72 18.18
CA ILE A 179 7.21 -8.81 16.87
C ILE A 179 8.64 -8.23 16.96
N SER A 180 8.77 -7.05 17.55
CA SER A 180 10.07 -6.39 17.72
C SER A 180 11.03 -7.25 18.56
N THR A 181 10.52 -7.86 19.63
CA THR A 181 11.32 -8.72 20.50
C THR A 181 11.78 -9.99 19.78
N VAL A 182 10.87 -10.67 19.06
CA VAL A 182 11.19 -11.89 18.30
C VAL A 182 12.23 -11.62 17.23
N LEU A 183 12.07 -10.55 16.45
CA LEU A 183 13.00 -10.19 15.39
C LEU A 183 14.38 -9.82 15.96
N ARG A 184 14.44 -9.02 17.03
CA ARG A 184 15.72 -8.67 17.69
C ARG A 184 16.47 -9.91 18.20
N LEU A 185 15.77 -10.85 18.81
CA LEU A 185 16.37 -12.11 19.29
C LEU A 185 16.92 -12.94 18.13
N ARG A 186 16.15 -13.08 17.05
CA ARG A 186 16.54 -13.88 15.88
C ARG A 186 17.69 -13.26 15.11
N HIS A 187 17.67 -11.95 14.93
CA HIS A 187 18.70 -11.19 14.23
C HIS A 187 19.92 -10.89 15.12
N ARG A 188 19.86 -11.25 16.42
CA ARG A 188 20.90 -11.00 17.43
C ARG A 188 21.26 -9.51 17.55
N ILE A 189 20.24 -8.65 17.51
CA ILE A 189 20.39 -7.20 17.53
C ILE A 189 20.63 -6.72 18.96
N THR A 190 21.78 -6.06 19.17
CA THR A 190 22.14 -5.46 20.46
C THR A 190 22.01 -3.94 20.48
N ALA A 191 21.77 -3.30 19.33
CA ALA A 191 21.76 -1.85 19.17
C ALA A 191 20.54 -1.41 18.32
N GLU A 192 20.80 -0.78 17.16
CA GLU A 192 19.78 -0.32 16.22
C GLU A 192 19.14 -1.48 15.48
N ASP A 193 17.82 -1.40 15.32
CA ASP A 193 17.03 -2.40 14.61
C ASP A 193 17.29 -2.32 13.11
N ASP A 194 17.34 -3.47 12.45
CA ASP A 194 17.50 -3.60 10.99
C ASP A 194 16.15 -3.78 10.27
N PHE A 195 15.05 -3.66 11.03
CA PHE A 195 13.68 -3.72 10.59
C PHE A 195 12.90 -2.52 11.11
N THR A 196 11.71 -2.31 10.57
CA THR A 196 10.75 -1.32 11.08
C THR A 196 9.40 -2.00 11.21
N VAL A 197 8.73 -1.80 12.34
CA VAL A 197 7.35 -2.21 12.54
C VAL A 197 6.52 -0.94 12.52
N SER A 198 5.52 -0.90 11.65
CA SER A 198 4.58 0.20 11.56
C SER A 198 3.16 -0.35 11.54
N SER A 199 2.27 0.30 12.30
CA SER A 199 0.85 0.01 12.24
C SER A 199 0.16 0.87 11.18
N GLN A 200 -0.90 0.33 10.57
CA GLN A 200 -1.71 1.10 9.62
C GLN A 200 -2.48 2.22 10.34
N GLN A 201 -2.80 2.02 11.63
CA GLN A 201 -3.46 3.01 12.46
C GLN A 201 -2.59 4.26 12.68
N GLU A 202 -1.32 4.11 13.04
CA GLU A 202 -0.39 5.26 13.16
C GLU A 202 -0.31 6.06 11.85
N THR A 203 -0.35 5.38 10.71
CA THR A 203 -0.32 6.04 9.40
C THR A 203 -1.62 6.82 9.14
N ILE A 204 -2.77 6.26 9.49
CA ILE A 204 -4.07 6.94 9.35
C ILE A 204 -4.14 8.14 10.29
N GLU A 205 -3.76 7.98 11.55
CA GLU A 205 -3.76 9.06 12.55
C GLU A 205 -2.86 10.22 12.13
N ALA A 206 -1.64 9.94 11.63
CA ALA A 206 -0.74 10.96 11.13
C ALA A 206 -1.31 11.72 9.91
N LEU A 207 -2.05 11.03 9.02
CA LEU A 207 -2.73 11.64 7.88
C LEU A 207 -3.93 12.50 8.30
N GLU A 208 -4.72 12.03 9.26
CA GLU A 208 -5.84 12.78 9.83
C GLU A 208 -5.36 14.06 10.53
N GLU A 209 -4.29 13.97 11.32
CA GLU A 209 -3.66 15.13 11.98
C GLU A 209 -3.17 16.17 10.95
N THR A 210 -2.48 15.70 9.91
CA THR A 210 -1.98 16.55 8.83
C THR A 210 -3.14 17.21 8.06
N THR A 211 -4.18 16.44 7.75
CA THR A 211 -5.37 16.94 7.05
C THR A 211 -6.11 17.99 7.89
N ASN A 212 -6.30 17.73 9.19
CA ASN A 212 -6.92 18.69 10.10
C ASN A 212 -6.12 19.99 10.18
N THR A 213 -4.79 19.89 10.20
CA THR A 213 -3.90 21.05 10.16
C THR A 213 -4.11 21.86 8.88
N PHE A 214 -4.12 21.22 7.71
CA PHE A 214 -4.43 21.91 6.45
C PHE A 214 -5.82 22.54 6.42
N VAL A 215 -6.85 21.85 6.92
CA VAL A 215 -8.21 22.39 7.00
C VAL A 215 -8.26 23.64 7.86
N MET A 216 -7.58 23.65 9.02
CA MET A 216 -7.48 24.84 9.87
C MET A 216 -6.74 25.99 9.16
N PHE A 217 -5.63 25.70 8.49
CA PHE A 217 -4.90 26.71 7.72
C PHE A 217 -5.74 27.32 6.59
N LEU A 218 -6.38 26.49 5.77
CA LEU A 218 -7.24 26.95 4.67
C LEU A 218 -8.46 27.70 5.20
N GLY A 219 -9.08 27.22 6.28
CA GLY A 219 -10.18 27.90 6.95
C GLY A 219 -9.77 29.27 7.48
N GLY A 220 -8.57 29.39 8.05
CA GLY A 220 -7.99 30.67 8.49
C GLY A 220 -7.79 31.64 7.33
N ILE A 221 -7.20 31.18 6.21
CA ILE A 221 -7.01 32.01 5.01
C ILE A 221 -8.38 32.45 4.45
N ALA A 222 -9.32 31.52 4.31
CA ALA A 222 -10.67 31.82 3.83
C ALA A 222 -11.40 32.82 4.74
N GLY A 223 -11.25 32.69 6.07
CA GLY A 223 -11.80 33.63 7.05
C GLY A 223 -11.22 35.03 6.92
N ILE A 224 -9.89 35.15 6.76
CA ILE A 224 -9.22 36.44 6.51
C ILE A 224 -9.68 37.03 5.18
N SER A 225 -9.74 36.24 4.11
CA SER A 225 -10.22 36.70 2.80
C SER A 225 -11.67 37.19 2.84
N LEU A 226 -12.54 36.47 3.56
CA LEU A 226 -13.93 36.88 3.74
C LEU A 226 -14.03 38.19 4.52
N LEU A 227 -13.23 38.36 5.56
CA LEU A 227 -13.19 39.59 6.36
C LEU A 227 -12.70 40.78 5.53
N VAL A 228 -11.59 40.62 4.79
CA VAL A 228 -11.05 41.66 3.91
C VAL A 228 -12.03 42.01 2.79
N GLY A 229 -12.65 41.00 2.17
CA GLY A 229 -13.71 41.19 1.17
C GLY A 229 -14.91 41.94 1.75
N GLY A 230 -15.33 41.60 2.97
CA GLY A 230 -16.41 42.27 3.70
C GLY A 230 -16.10 43.74 3.98
N ILE A 231 -14.88 44.06 4.44
CA ILE A 231 -14.42 45.44 4.63
C ILE A 231 -14.42 46.19 3.28
N GLY A 232 -13.96 45.56 2.20
CA GLY A 232 -13.96 46.14 0.86
C GLY A 232 -15.36 46.51 0.37
N ILE A 233 -16.32 45.58 0.50
CA ILE A 233 -17.72 45.82 0.15
C ILE A 233 -18.29 46.94 1.02
N MET A 234 -18.04 46.92 2.33
CA MET A 234 -18.50 47.98 3.24
C MET A 234 -17.97 49.36 2.82
N ASN A 235 -16.70 49.46 2.41
CA ASN A 235 -16.12 50.74 2.00
C ASN A 235 -16.74 51.24 0.69
N ILE A 236 -16.92 50.37 -0.30
CA ILE A 236 -17.59 50.73 -1.57
C ILE A 236 -19.04 51.15 -1.30
N MET A 237 -19.76 50.42 -0.43
CA MET A 237 -21.13 50.76 -0.05
C MET A 237 -21.24 52.11 0.64
N LEU A 238 -20.31 52.44 1.56
CA LEU A 238 -20.30 53.72 2.25
C LEU A 238 -20.12 54.87 1.26
N VAL A 239 -19.11 54.79 0.38
CA VAL A 239 -18.86 55.80 -0.66
C VAL A 239 -20.09 55.98 -1.57
N SER A 240 -20.66 54.89 -2.07
CA SER A 240 -21.83 54.93 -2.97
C SER A 240 -23.07 55.57 -2.30
N VAL A 241 -23.31 55.28 -1.02
CA VAL A 241 -24.41 55.91 -0.28
C VAL A 241 -24.11 57.40 -0.08
N THR A 242 -22.88 57.80 0.27
CA THR A 242 -22.53 59.21 0.44
C THR A 242 -22.58 60.03 -0.85
N GLU A 243 -22.33 59.43 -2.00
CA GLU A 243 -22.54 60.10 -3.30
C GLU A 243 -24.04 60.31 -3.57
N ARG A 244 -24.85 59.28 -3.28
CA ARG A 244 -26.30 59.31 -3.49
C ARG A 244 -27.06 60.14 -2.46
N THR A 245 -26.52 60.40 -1.26
CA THR A 245 -27.21 61.27 -0.28
C THR A 245 -27.43 62.68 -0.80
N ARG A 246 -26.51 63.20 -1.63
CA ARG A 246 -26.67 64.50 -2.30
C ARG A 246 -27.79 64.46 -3.34
N GLU A 247 -27.86 63.41 -4.14
CA GLU A 247 -28.94 63.20 -5.13
C GLU A 247 -30.31 63.06 -4.44
N ILE A 248 -30.38 62.24 -3.37
CA ILE A 248 -31.59 62.05 -2.56
C ILE A 248 -32.00 63.36 -1.88
N GLY A 249 -31.05 64.15 -1.37
CA GLY A 249 -31.32 65.45 -0.76
C GLY A 249 -31.94 66.45 -1.73
N ILE A 250 -31.44 66.50 -2.98
CA ILE A 250 -32.01 67.34 -4.03
C ILE A 250 -33.43 66.88 -4.41
N ARG A 251 -33.66 65.57 -4.54
CA ARG A 251 -35.01 65.02 -4.80
C ARG A 251 -36.01 65.37 -3.69
N LYS A 252 -35.60 65.24 -2.42
CA LYS A 252 -36.42 65.64 -1.27
C LYS A 252 -36.76 67.13 -1.25
N ALA A 253 -35.80 67.99 -1.60
CA ALA A 253 -36.03 69.43 -1.70
C ALA A 253 -37.00 69.80 -2.84
N MET A 254 -37.09 68.96 -3.88
CA MET A 254 -38.02 69.12 -5.01
C MET A 254 -39.40 68.49 -4.76
N GLY A 255 -39.67 67.95 -3.56
CA GLY A 255 -40.98 67.42 -3.19
C GLY A 255 -41.24 65.96 -3.58
N ALA A 256 -40.20 65.18 -3.85
CA ALA A 256 -40.27 63.71 -3.91
C ALA A 256 -40.07 63.08 -2.53
#